data_AF-A0A519W737-F1
#
_entry.id   AF-A0A519W737-F1
#
_cell.length_a   1.000
_cell.length_b   1.000
_cell.length_c   1.000
_cell.angle_alpha   90.00
_cell.angle_beta   90.00
_cell.angle_gamma   90.00
#
_symmetry.space_group_name_H-M   'P 1'
#
loop_
_entity.id
_entity.type
_entity.pdbx_description
1 polymer ?
#
loop_
_entity_poly.entity_id
_entity_poly.type
_entity_poly.pdbx_seq_one_letter_code
_entity_poly.pdbx_strand_id
1 'polypeptide(L)'
;QLIEYQQLSYTEYAKAINHPSAVQLYNWQNTSLKENVYESYLVCNKIYETTKPDSKLSYRYNFDWVETLNQQLLKGGVRLAKMLNDIYG
;
A
#
# COMPACT_ATOMS: atom_id res chain seq x y z
N GLN A 1 5.23 -13.67 1.89
CA GLN A 1 6.18 -13.38 2.99
C GLN A 1 5.83 -12.16 3.83
N LEU A 2 5.83 -10.89 3.34
CA LEU A 2 5.52 -9.74 4.23
C LEU A 2 4.12 -9.78 4.86
N ILE A 3 3.12 -10.14 4.07
CA ILE A 3 1.74 -10.33 4.54
C ILE A 3 1.65 -11.53 5.50
N GLU A 4 2.40 -12.60 5.25
CA GLU A 4 2.43 -13.79 6.12
C GLU A 4 3.02 -13.46 7.50
N TYR A 5 3.98 -12.54 7.60
CA TYR A 5 4.52 -12.10 8.90
C TYR A 5 3.48 -11.43 9.80
N GLN A 6 2.34 -10.98 9.24
CA GLN A 6 1.26 -10.39 10.02
C GLN A 6 0.44 -11.46 10.76
N GLN A 7 0.55 -12.73 10.37
CA GLN A 7 -0.13 -13.87 11.00
C GLN A 7 -1.67 -13.70 11.08
N LEU A 8 -2.23 -12.99 10.11
CA LEU A 8 -3.67 -12.79 9.94
C LEU A 8 -4.11 -13.46 8.64
N SER A 9 -5.33 -13.99 8.60
CA SER A 9 -5.95 -14.34 7.32
C SER A 9 -6.14 -13.09 6.45
N TYR A 10 -6.28 -13.25 5.13
CA TYR A 10 -6.45 -12.11 4.24
C TYR A 10 -7.67 -11.24 4.60
N THR A 11 -8.76 -11.84 5.05
CA THR A 11 -9.96 -11.10 5.48
C THR A 11 -9.72 -10.34 6.78
N GLU A 12 -9.05 -10.94 7.76
CA GLU A 12 -8.70 -10.24 9.01
C GLU A 12 -7.73 -9.09 8.76
N TYR A 13 -6.73 -9.32 7.91
CA TYR A 13 -5.76 -8.29 7.58
C TYR A 13 -6.38 -7.14 6.80
N ALA A 14 -7.25 -7.43 5.83
CA ALA A 14 -8.03 -6.42 5.12
C ALA A 14 -8.88 -5.59 6.10
N LYS A 15 -9.58 -6.24 7.05
CA LYS A 15 -10.34 -5.54 8.10
C LYS A 15 -9.43 -4.66 8.95
N ALA A 16 -8.25 -5.15 9.34
CA ALA A 16 -7.32 -4.41 10.19
C ALA A 16 -6.79 -3.13 9.55
N ILE A 17 -6.61 -3.11 8.22
CA ILE A 17 -6.05 -1.95 7.50
C ILE A 17 -7.11 -1.06 6.84
N ASN A 18 -8.36 -1.49 6.70
CA ASN A 18 -9.41 -0.78 5.94
C ASN A 18 -10.05 0.39 6.70
N HIS A 19 -9.21 1.31 7.19
CA HIS A 19 -9.63 2.46 8.00
C HIS A 19 -8.94 3.75 7.53
N PRO A 20 -9.22 4.23 6.30
CA PRO A 20 -8.69 5.51 5.85
C PRO A 20 -9.34 6.65 6.65
N SER A 21 -8.56 7.70 6.96
CA SER A 21 -9.16 8.94 7.45
C SER A 21 -10.01 9.60 6.36
N ALA A 22 -10.94 10.48 6.75
CA ALA A 22 -11.75 11.22 5.78
C ALA A 22 -10.90 12.01 4.77
N VAL A 23 -9.81 12.62 5.24
CA VAL A 23 -8.86 13.36 4.39
C VAL A 23 -8.11 12.42 3.45
N GLN A 24 -7.66 11.26 3.93
CA GLN A 24 -7.01 10.25 3.09
C GLN A 24 -7.95 9.73 2.02
N LEU A 25 -9.18 9.37 2.39
CA LEU A 25 -10.20 8.89 1.47
C LEU A 25 -10.47 9.91 0.36
N TYR A 26 -10.72 11.17 0.73
CA TYR A 26 -10.93 12.26 -0.21
C TYR A 26 -9.75 12.43 -1.16
N ASN A 27 -8.52 12.53 -0.63
CA ASN A 27 -7.34 12.75 -1.45
C ASN A 27 -7.09 11.59 -2.42
N TRP A 28 -7.17 10.34 -1.94
CA TRP A 28 -6.88 9.15 -2.74
C TRP A 28 -7.93 8.88 -3.83
N GLN A 29 -9.18 9.27 -3.60
CA GLN A 29 -10.24 9.20 -4.62
C GLN A 29 -10.06 10.26 -5.72
N ASN A 30 -9.39 11.38 -5.43
CA ASN A 30 -9.26 12.51 -6.36
C ASN A 30 -7.85 12.61 -6.99
N THR A 31 -6.99 11.61 -6.81
CA THR A 31 -5.65 11.59 -7.41
C THR A 31 -5.70 11.07 -8.85
N SER A 32 -4.96 11.69 -9.78
CA SER A 32 -4.87 11.23 -11.16
C SER A 32 -4.05 9.94 -11.29
N LEU A 33 -4.25 9.17 -12.38
CA LEU A 33 -3.44 7.97 -12.66
C LEU A 33 -1.94 8.28 -12.73
N LYS A 34 -1.57 9.43 -13.32
CA LYS A 34 -0.17 9.87 -13.43
C LYS A 34 0.45 10.06 -12.04
N GLU A 35 -0.26 10.73 -11.15
CA GLU A 35 0.18 10.93 -9.76
C GLU A 35 0.24 9.59 -9.01
N ASN A 36 -0.72 8.69 -9.23
CA ASN A 36 -0.71 7.36 -8.61
C ASN A 36 0.57 6.58 -8.95
N VAL A 37 0.94 6.55 -10.24
CA VAL A 37 2.15 5.89 -10.72
C VAL A 37 3.41 6.58 -10.18
N TYR A 38 3.43 7.92 -10.16
CA TYR A 38 4.54 8.69 -9.63
C TYR A 38 4.76 8.44 -8.13
N GLU A 39 3.69 8.40 -7.32
CA GLU A 39 3.79 8.05 -5.90
C GLU A 39 4.34 6.64 -5.68
N SER A 40 3.90 5.66 -6.47
CA SER A 40 4.43 4.29 -6.41
C SER A 40 5.92 4.27 -6.76
N TYR A 41 6.34 5.02 -7.78
CA TYR A 41 7.75 5.16 -8.15
C TYR A 41 8.61 5.73 -7.02
N LEU A 42 8.14 6.78 -6.32
CA LEU A 42 8.85 7.35 -5.17
C LEU A 42 9.04 6.34 -4.04
N VAL A 43 8.00 5.53 -3.75
CA VAL A 43 8.09 4.47 -2.73
C VAL A 43 9.09 3.39 -3.15
N CYS A 44 9.03 2.93 -4.40
CA CYS A 44 9.96 1.94 -4.94
C CYS A 44 11.41 2.42 -4.87
N ASN A 45 11.68 3.68 -5.22
CA ASN A 45 13.03 4.24 -5.12
C ASN A 45 13.56 4.19 -3.69
N LYS A 46 12.75 4.59 -2.71
CA LYS A 46 13.16 4.51 -1.29
C LYS A 46 13.44 3.07 -0.86
N ILE A 47 12.65 2.11 -1.33
CA ILE A 47 12.88 0.68 -1.06
C ILE A 47 14.22 0.25 -1.65
N TYR A 48 14.49 0.57 -2.92
CA TYR A 48 15.72 0.16 -3.59
C TYR A 48 16.97 0.86 -3.04
N GLU A 49 16.89 2.13 -2.65
CA GLU A 49 17.99 2.87 -2.02
C GLU A 49 18.43 2.25 -0.69
N THR A 50 17.48 1.70 0.07
CA THR A 50 17.72 1.16 1.42
C THR A 50 17.92 -0.35 1.44
N THR A 51 17.67 -1.04 0.32
CA THR A 51 17.77 -2.49 0.20
C THR A 51 18.92 -2.87 -0.72
N LYS A 52 20.09 -3.15 -0.13
CA LYS A 52 21.27 -3.54 -0.92
C LYS A 52 21.03 -4.86 -1.65
N PRO A 53 21.62 -5.05 -2.85
CA PRO A 53 21.72 -6.37 -3.48
C PRO A 53 22.24 -7.42 -2.48
N ASP A 54 21.69 -8.64 -2.55
CA ASP A 54 22.04 -9.78 -1.67
C ASP A 54 21.71 -9.62 -0.17
N SER A 55 20.93 -8.60 0.21
CA SER A 55 20.45 -8.47 1.59
C SER A 55 19.54 -9.64 1.95
N LYS A 56 19.85 -10.33 3.07
CA LYS A 56 18.93 -11.32 3.66
C LYS A 56 17.73 -10.61 4.27
N LEU A 57 16.68 -10.43 3.48
CA LEU A 57 15.42 -9.84 3.93
C LEU A 57 14.77 -10.77 4.96
N SER A 58 14.56 -10.25 6.16
CA SER A 58 14.07 -11.01 7.30
C SER A 58 13.05 -10.18 8.09
N TYR A 59 12.77 -10.56 9.34
CA TYR A 59 11.84 -9.85 10.22
C TYR A 59 12.09 -8.33 10.27
N ARG A 60 13.36 -7.90 10.24
CA ARG A 60 13.70 -6.47 10.26
C ARG A 60 13.14 -5.72 9.05
N TYR A 61 13.25 -6.31 7.86
CA TYR A 61 12.73 -5.72 6.64
C TYR A 61 11.19 -5.63 6.69
N ASN A 62 10.53 -6.66 7.23
CA ASN A 62 9.09 -6.58 7.47
C ASN A 62 8.74 -5.44 8.43
N PHE A 63 9.45 -5.33 9.55
CA PHE A 63 9.24 -4.25 10.51
C PHE A 63 9.43 -2.86 9.88
N ASP A 64 10.46 -2.68 9.05
CA ASP A 64 10.77 -1.40 8.41
C ASP A 64 9.72 -1.00 7.35
N TRP A 65 9.08 -1.97 6.69
CA TRP A 65 8.21 -1.72 5.53
C TRP A 65 6.74 -2.06 5.71
N VAL A 66 6.33 -2.69 6.82
CA VAL A 66 4.94 -3.11 7.06
C VAL A 66 3.96 -1.93 7.02
N GLU A 67 4.35 -0.77 7.56
CA GLU A 67 3.48 0.41 7.53
C GLU A 67 3.28 0.91 6.09
N THR A 68 4.36 0.94 5.30
CA THR A 68 4.30 1.31 3.89
C THR A 68 3.45 0.31 3.10
N LEU A 69 3.63 -0.98 3.35
CA LEU A 69 2.81 -2.04 2.75
C LEU A 69 1.32 -1.84 3.06
N ASN A 70 0.96 -1.65 4.34
CA ASN A 70 -0.41 -1.41 4.78
C ASN A 70 -0.99 -0.19 4.05
N GLN A 71 -0.23 0.91 3.98
CA GLN A 71 -0.67 2.13 3.33
C GLN A 71 -0.89 1.93 1.82
N GLN A 72 -0.01 1.20 1.12
CA GLN A 72 -0.16 0.94 -0.31
C GLN A 72 -1.35 0.02 -0.60
N LEU A 73 -1.58 -1.01 0.21
CA LEU A 73 -2.74 -1.90 0.09
C LEU A 73 -4.05 -1.13 0.28
N LEU A 74 -4.12 -0.33 1.34
CA LEU A 74 -5.30 0.50 1.63
C LEU A 74 -5.56 1.53 0.53
N LYS A 75 -4.54 2.31 0.17
CA LYS A 75 -4.61 3.34 -0.88
C LYS A 75 -4.98 2.73 -2.23
N GLY A 76 -4.40 1.58 -2.57
CA GLY A 76 -4.71 0.84 -3.80
C GLY A 76 -6.17 0.38 -3.85
N GLY A 77 -6.71 -0.13 -2.75
CA GLY A 77 -8.12 -0.51 -2.63
C GLY A 77 -9.07 0.67 -2.87
N VAL A 78 -8.79 1.83 -2.28
CA VAL A 78 -9.58 3.07 -2.49
C VAL A 78 -9.55 3.51 -3.95
N ARG A 79 -8.37 3.53 -4.58
CA ARG A 79 -8.20 3.93 -5.98
C ARG A 79 -8.89 2.98 -6.95
N LEU A 80 -8.81 1.67 -6.70
CA LEU A 80 -9.51 0.66 -7.50
C LEU A 80 -11.03 0.82 -7.38
N ALA A 81 -11.54 1.02 -6.16
CA ALA A 81 -12.97 1.28 -5.95
C ALA A 81 -13.45 2.52 -6.72
N LYS A 82 -12.67 3.62 -6.69
CA LYS A 82 -12.97 4.82 -7.49
C LYS A 82 -13.01 4.53 -8.99
N MET A 83 -12.00 3.82 -9.51
CA MET A 83 -11.94 3.46 -10.93
C MET A 83 -13.14 2.60 -11.35
N LEU A 84 -13.53 1.62 -10.53
CA LEU A 84 -14.70 0.80 -10.80
C LEU A 84 -15.99 1.63 -10.77
N ASN A 85 -16.13 2.54 -9.81
CA ASN A 85 -17.28 3.46 -9.75
C ASN A 85 -17.33 4.40 -10.96
N ASP A 86 -16.19 4.86 -11.48
CA ASP A 86 -16.17 5.72 -12.68
C ASP A 86 -16.56 4.98 -13.96
N ILE A 87 -16.38 3.65 -14.00
CA ILE A 87 -16.72 2.81 -15.15
C ILE A 87 -18.18 2.31 -15.06
N TYR A 88 -18.64 1.96 -13.86
CA TYR A 88 -19.89 1.22 -13.66
C TYR A 88 -20.95 1.91 -12.79
N GLY A 89 -20.59 2.99 -12.08
CA GLY A 89 -21.50 3.76 -11.22
C GLY A 89 -22.28 4.81 -12.00
#